data_AF-A0A6H1ZJK2-F1
#
_entry.id   AF-A0A6H1ZJK2-F1
#
_cell.length_a   1.000
_cell.length_b   1.000
_cell.length_c   1.000
_cell.angle_alpha   90.00
_cell.angle_beta   90.00
_cell.angle_gamma   90.00
#
_symmetry.space_group_name_H-M   'P 1'
#
loop_
_entity.id
_entity.type
_entity.pdbx_description
1 polymer ?
#
loop_
_entity_poly.entity_id
_entity_poly.type
_entity_poly.pdbx_seq_one_letter_code
_entity_poly.pdbx_strand_id
1 'polypeptide(L)' 'MSKKSKRRKLTRHHNINRHNGGTDAVENIIMLKNRKHEYWHILFGDKTFAQAGRLLLRADKMKRKEGKNWKKTFETNYG' A
#
# COMPACT_ATOMS: atom_id res chain seq x y z
N MET A 1 -24.15 -24.95 20.19
CA MET A 1 -23.40 -23.67 20.16
C MET A 1 -23.36 -23.13 18.73
N SER A 2 -24.09 -22.06 18.44
CA SER A 2 -24.15 -21.46 17.09
C SER A 2 -22.81 -20.83 16.70
N LYS A 3 -22.23 -21.27 15.58
CA LYS A 3 -21.03 -20.68 14.96
C LYS A 3 -21.39 -19.29 14.43
N LYS A 4 -21.39 -18.27 15.29
CA LYS A 4 -21.60 -16.87 14.93
C LYS A 4 -20.45 -16.45 14.00
N SER A 5 -20.67 -16.54 12.69
CA SER A 5 -19.78 -16.03 11.65
C SER A 5 -19.41 -14.58 12.00
N LYS A 6 -18.14 -14.33 12.33
CA LYS A 6 -17.59 -12.98 12.52
C LYS A 6 -17.70 -12.24 11.19
N ARG A 7 -18.87 -11.66 10.89
CA ARG A 7 -19.07 -10.76 9.75
C ARG A 7 -17.97 -9.70 9.83
N ARG A 8 -17.06 -9.71 8.86
CA ARG A 8 -15.90 -8.79 8.82
C ARG A 8 -16.44 -7.37 8.70
N LYS A 9 -16.38 -6.60 9.78
CA LYS A 9 -16.87 -5.21 9.83
C LYS A 9 -16.10 -4.37 8.80
N LEU A 10 -16.84 -3.66 7.96
CA LEU A 10 -16.30 -2.61 7.10
C LEU A 10 -16.09 -1.36 7.94
N THR A 11 -15.01 -0.65 7.64
CA THR A 11 -14.55 0.55 8.33
C THR A 11 -14.28 1.63 7.31
N ARG A 12 -14.56 2.89 7.66
CA ARG A 12 -14.26 4.05 6.82
C ARG A 12 -12.74 4.27 6.85
N HIS A 13 -12.12 4.28 5.68
CA HIS A 13 -10.72 4.64 5.51
C HIS A 13 -10.64 5.92 4.70
N HIS A 14 -10.05 6.96 5.28
CA HIS A 14 -9.81 8.22 4.58
C HIS A 14 -8.58 8.12 3.67
N ASN A 15 -8.71 8.52 2.40
CA ASN A 15 -7.58 8.59 1.47
C ASN A 15 -6.60 9.70 1.90
N ILE A 16 -7.12 10.87 2.26
CA ILE A 16 -6.41 11.94 2.96
C ILE A 16 -6.91 11.91 4.40
N ASN A 17 -6.02 11.69 5.37
CA ASN A 17 -6.40 11.65 6.78
C ASN A 17 -6.79 13.06 7.31
N ARG A 18 -7.46 13.12 8.46
CA ARG A 18 -7.97 14.38 9.02
C ARG A 18 -6.88 15.39 9.37
N HIS A 19 -5.72 14.94 9.85
CA HIS A 19 -4.64 15.86 10.20
C HIS A 19 -3.97 16.49 8.97
N ASN A 20 -4.04 15.85 7.80
CA ASN A 20 -3.61 16.41 6.52
C ASN A 20 -4.75 17.11 5.76
N GLY A 21 -5.80 17.55 6.46
CA GLY A 21 -6.92 18.29 5.86
C GLY A 21 -7.98 17.43 5.18
N GLY A 22 -7.94 16.11 5.39
CA GLY A 22 -8.94 15.18 4.86
C GLY A 22 -10.32 15.37 5.47
N THR A 23 -11.34 15.38 4.61
CA THR A 23 -12.74 15.55 5.02
C THR A 23 -13.48 14.22 5.05
N ASP A 24 -14.69 14.24 5.61
CA ASP A 24 -15.61 13.10 5.61
C ASP A 24 -16.40 12.96 4.28
N ALA A 25 -16.01 13.69 3.24
CA ALA A 25 -16.58 13.62 1.90
C ALA A 25 -16.48 12.22 1.32
N VAL A 26 -17.51 11.79 0.58
CA VAL A 26 -17.63 10.41 0.08
C VAL A 26 -16.46 10.05 -0.83
N GLU A 27 -15.95 10.99 -1.60
CA GLU A 27 -14.82 10.84 -2.53
C GLU A 27 -13.49 10.61 -1.81
N ASN A 28 -13.38 11.06 -0.55
CA ASN A 28 -12.21 10.86 0.29
C ASN A 28 -12.28 9.54 1.09
N ILE A 29 -13.38 8.79 1.01
CA ILE A 29 -13.62 7.62 1.86
C ILE A 29 -13.76 6.36 1.04
N ILE A 30 -13.03 5.33 1.45
CA ILE A 30 -13.22 3.97 0.96
C ILE A 30 -13.58 3.04 2.12
N MET A 31 -14.51 2.13 1.88
CA MET A 31 -14.91 1.13 2.86
C MET A 31 -13.97 -0.07 2.80
N LEU A 32 -13.18 -0.27 3.86
CA LEU A 32 -12.24 -1.38 3.97
C LEU A 32 -12.65 -2.34 5.09
N LYS A 33 -12.43 -3.64 4.89
CA LYS A 33 -12.48 -4.61 5.99
C LYS A 33 -11.44 -4.24 7.03
N ASN A 34 -11.77 -4.37 8.32
CA ASN A 34 -10.88 -3.97 9.44
C ASN A 34 -9.41 -4.40 9.25
N ARG A 35 -9.18 -5.67 8.90
CA ARG A 35 -7.82 -6.19 8.66
C ARG A 35 -7.08 -5.49 7.51
N LYS A 36 -7.78 -5.11 6.44
CA LYS A 36 -7.17 -4.35 5.33
C LYS A 36 -6.84 -2.92 5.74
N HIS A 37 -7.70 -2.32 6.57
CA HIS A 37 -7.49 -0.99 7.14
C HIS A 37 -6.24 -0.98 8.03
N GLU A 38 -6.11 -1.95 8.93
CA GLU A 38 -4.90 -2.11 9.78
C GLU A 38 -3.64 -2.32 8.94
N TYR A 39 -3.69 -3.22 7.94
CA TYR A 39 -2.54 -3.44 7.06
C TYR A 39 -2.16 -2.23 6.21
N TRP A 40 -3.14 -1.40 5.82
CA TRP A 40 -2.84 -0.15 5.16
C TRP A 40 -1.98 0.74 6.05
N HIS A 41 -2.42 0.98 7.29
CA HIS A 41 -1.70 1.83 8.25
C HIS A 41 -0.32 1.28 8.59
N ILE A 42 -0.17 -0.05 8.68
CA ILE A 42 1.15 -0.68 8.92
C ILE A 42 2.09 -0.47 7.73
N LEU A 43 1.61 -0.66 6.49
CA LEU A 43 2.45 -0.62 5.30
C LEU A 43 2.75 0.79 4.80
N PHE A 44 1.76 1.68 4.85
CA PHE A 44 1.80 2.97 4.17
C PHE A 44 1.61 4.15 5.12
N GLY A 45 1.17 3.91 6.36
CA GLY A 45 0.89 4.96 7.35
C GLY A 45 -0.10 5.99 6.79
N ASP A 46 0.26 7.25 6.93
CA ASP A 46 -0.56 8.41 6.55
C ASP A 46 -0.56 8.77 5.05
N LYS A 47 -0.07 7.85 4.21
CA LYS A 47 0.01 8.11 2.76
C LYS A 47 -1.37 7.96 2.10
N THR A 48 -1.62 8.82 1.13
CA THR A 48 -2.73 8.65 0.17
C THR A 48 -2.49 7.45 -0.74
N PHE A 49 -3.55 6.93 -1.38
CA PHE A 49 -3.42 5.84 -2.37
C PHE A 49 -2.42 6.18 -3.47
N ALA A 50 -2.42 7.42 -3.95
CA ALA A 50 -1.50 7.90 -4.97
C ALA A 50 -0.04 7.93 -4.49
N GLN A 51 0.20 8.36 -3.24
CA GLN A 51 1.53 8.35 -2.63
C GLN A 51 2.05 6.92 -2.43
N ALA A 52 1.20 6.03 -1.92
CA ALA A 52 1.52 4.61 -1.77
C ALA A 52 1.84 3.95 -3.13
N GLY A 53 1.02 4.21 -4.16
CA GLY A 53 1.26 3.73 -5.52
C GLY A 53 2.61 4.20 -6.09
N ARG A 54 2.96 5.48 -5.92
CA ARG A 54 4.28 6.01 -6.33
C ARG A 54 5.44 5.32 -5.61
N LEU A 55 5.28 5.02 -4.31
CA LEU A 55 6.29 4.32 -3.53
C LEU A 55 6.51 2.89 -4.05
N LEU A 56 5.43 2.15 -4.31
CA LEU A 56 5.51 0.80 -4.87
C LEU A 56 6.12 0.79 -6.28
N LEU A 57 5.72 1.72 -7.15
CA LEU A 57 6.30 1.86 -8.49
C LEU A 57 7.80 2.20 -8.44
N ARG A 58 8.23 3.02 -7.48
CA ARG A 58 9.66 3.32 -7.27
C ARG A 58 10.41 2.06 -6.82
N ALA A 59 9.88 1.31 -5.86
CA ALA A 59 10.49 0.09 -5.37
C ALA A 59 10.65 -0.96 -6.48
N ASP A 60 9.61 -1.16 -7.30
CA ASP A 60 9.65 -2.04 -8.47
C ASP A 60 10.72 -1.61 -9.48
N LYS A 61 10.82 -0.31 -9.80
CA LYS A 61 11.88 0.22 -10.67
C LYS A 61 13.28 -0.06 -10.13
N MET A 62 13.50 0.09 -8.81
CA MET A 62 14.80 -0.20 -8.18
C MET A 62 15.17 -1.68 -8.33
N LYS A 63 14.22 -2.58 -8.05
CA LYS A 63 14.45 -4.02 -8.19
C LYS A 63 14.72 -4.44 -9.64
N ARG A 64 14.02 -3.87 -10.61
CA ARG A 64 14.27 -4.14 -12.04
C ARG A 64 15.63 -3.60 -12.51
N LYS A 65 16.11 -2.47 -11.98
CA LYS A 65 17.44 -1.93 -12.30
C LYS A 65 18.56 -2.80 -11.74
N GLU A 66 18.45 -3.26 -10.49
CA GLU A 66 19.38 -4.23 -9.88
C GLU A 66 19.44 -5.53 -10.71
N GLY A 67 18.29 -5.98 -11.22
CA GLY A 67 18.17 -7.16 -12.11
C GLY A 67 18.91 -7.07 -13.46
N LYS A 68 19.12 -5.86 -13.98
CA LYS A 68 19.87 -5.63 -15.25
C LYS A 68 21.35 -5.40 -15.00
N ASN A 69 21.69 -4.73 -13.91
CA ASN A 69 23.08 -4.48 -13.56
C ASN A 69 23.79 -5.77 -13.15
N TRP A 70 23.17 -6.71 -12.41
CA TRP A 70 23.88 -7.94 -12.03
C TRP A 70 24.30 -8.80 -13.23
N LYS A 71 23.44 -8.96 -14.25
CA LYS A 71 23.80 -9.70 -15.47
C LYS A 71 24.95 -9.04 -16.21
N LYS A 72 24.87 -7.71 -16.37
CA LYS A 72 25.93 -6.93 -17.03
C LYS A 72 27.24 -7.00 -16.24
N THR A 73 27.20 -6.88 -14.92
CA THR A 73 28.38 -6.98 -14.03
C THR A 73 28.95 -8.41 -14.02
N PHE A 74 28.12 -9.45 -14.13
CA PHE A 74 28.58 -10.83 -14.24
C PHE A 74 29.27 -11.08 -15.59
N GLU A 75 28.66 -10.71 -16.72
CA GLU A 75 29.26 -10.85 -18.05
C GLU A 75 30.52 -9.99 -18.22
N THR A 76 30.58 -8.80 -17.64
CA THR A 76 31.75 -7.91 -17.78
C THR A 76 32.94 -8.38 -16.93
N ASN A 77 32.69 -9.02 -15.79
CA ASN A 77 33.75 -9.41 -14.85
C ASN A 77 34.10 -10.90 -14.87
N TYR A 78 33.24 -11.74 -15.45
CA TYR A 78 33.38 -13.21 -15.42
C TYR A 78 32.95 -13.91 -16.73
N GLY A 79 32.61 -13.16 -17.79
CA GLY A 79 32.24 -13.67 -19.11
C GLY A 79 33.38 -13.60 -20.11
#